data_AF-A0A0Q3TUI2-F1
#
_entry.id   AF-A0A0Q3TUI2-F1
#
_cell.length_a   1.000
_cell.length_b   1.000
_cell.length_c   1.000
_cell.angle_alpha   90.00
_cell.angle_beta   90.00
_cell.angle_gamma   90.00
#
_symmetry.space_group_name_H-M   'P 1'
#
loop_
_entity.id
_entity.type
_entity.pdbx_description
1 polymer ?
#
loop_
_entity_poly.entity_id
_entity_poly.type
_entity_poly.pdbx_seq_one_letter_code
_entity_poly.pdbx_strand_id
1 'polypeptide(L)'
;EKDAQDKRKLTSKWRPTTKGTLKRTYRVRSTEEGRRILKEIASVLSEDDHFVDASTHKGCQIRRESAHGESVCCYNVRALFDELPTPHLVLEITPFPAGHLTDNDYRKAERLEMVLRLSASI
;
A
#
# COMPACT_ATOMS: atom_id res chain seq x y z
N GLU A 1 -14.74 4.70 -20.67
CA GLU A 1 -15.61 3.98 -19.71
C GLU A 1 -14.97 2.76 -19.03
N LYS A 2 -14.17 1.93 -19.74
CA LYS A 2 -13.49 0.74 -19.15
C LYS A 2 -12.61 1.05 -17.93
N ASP A 3 -11.93 2.19 -17.95
CA ASP A 3 -11.00 2.65 -16.91
C ASP A 3 -11.72 2.98 -15.58
N ALA A 4 -12.85 3.70 -15.62
CA ALA A 4 -13.61 4.06 -14.41
C ALA A 4 -14.27 2.85 -13.72
N GLN A 5 -14.65 1.83 -14.50
CA GLN A 5 -15.19 0.58 -13.95
C GLN A 5 -14.08 -0.27 -13.32
N ASP A 6 -12.86 -0.26 -13.89
CA ASP A 6 -11.70 -0.93 -13.32
C ASP A 6 -11.27 -0.25 -12.00
N LYS A 7 -11.25 1.09 -11.98
CA LYS A 7 -11.02 1.94 -10.80
C LYS A 7 -11.94 1.63 -9.62
N ARG A 8 -13.26 1.56 -9.85
CA ARG A 8 -14.24 1.15 -8.83
C ARG A 8 -14.07 -0.30 -8.35
N LYS A 9 -13.57 -1.20 -9.21
CA LYS A 9 -13.25 -2.58 -8.82
C LYS A 9 -11.96 -2.67 -8.00
N LEU A 10 -10.98 -1.79 -8.25
CA LEU A 10 -9.71 -1.75 -7.51
C LEU A 10 -9.92 -1.38 -6.05
N THR A 11 -10.69 -0.32 -5.77
CA THR A 11 -11.00 0.12 -4.40
C THR A 11 -11.93 -0.84 -3.66
N SER A 12 -12.71 -1.68 -4.35
CA SER A 12 -13.63 -2.64 -3.71
C SER A 12 -12.95 -3.69 -2.84
N LYS A 13 -11.66 -3.95 -3.07
CA LYS A 13 -10.84 -4.86 -2.25
C LYS A 13 -10.27 -4.19 -1.00
N TRP A 14 -10.32 -2.87 -0.94
CA TRP A 14 -9.92 -2.08 0.21
C TRP A 14 -11.12 -1.89 1.13
N ARG A 15 -10.92 -2.16 2.42
CA ARG A 15 -11.98 -2.10 3.42
C ARG A 15 -11.73 -0.91 4.35
N PRO A 16 -12.67 0.03 4.47
CA PRO A 16 -12.59 1.04 5.51
C PRO A 16 -12.71 0.35 6.87
N THR A 17 -11.88 0.77 7.83
CA THR A 17 -11.87 0.25 9.19
C THR A 17 -12.67 1.17 10.11
N THR A 18 -13.05 0.66 11.28
CA THR A 18 -13.72 1.46 12.32
C THR A 18 -12.86 2.61 12.86
N LYS A 19 -11.54 2.57 12.61
CA LYS A 19 -10.58 3.62 12.96
C LYS A 19 -10.46 4.71 11.88
N GLY A 20 -11.26 4.64 10.81
CA GLY A 20 -11.20 5.58 9.70
C GLY A 20 -10.02 5.35 8.74
N THR A 21 -9.33 4.22 8.83
CA THR A 21 -8.25 3.85 7.90
C THR A 21 -8.79 3.00 6.75
N LEU A 22 -8.08 2.96 5.62
CA LEU A 22 -8.41 2.09 4.49
C LEU A 22 -7.40 0.94 4.44
N LYS A 23 -7.88 -0.30 4.60
CA LYS A 23 -7.04 -1.49 4.75
C LYS A 23 -7.18 -2.47 3.59
N ARG A 24 -6.05 -3.05 3.17
CA ARG A 24 -5.98 -4.11 2.16
C ARG A 24 -5.05 -5.22 2.61
N THR A 25 -5.53 -6.46 2.55
CA THR A 25 -4.71 -7.65 2.83
C THR A 25 -4.54 -8.48 1.57
N TYR A 26 -3.30 -8.64 1.13
CA TYR A 26 -2.93 -9.35 -0.09
C TYR A 26 -2.09 -10.57 0.25
N ARG A 27 -2.50 -11.76 -0.20
CA ARG A 27 -1.69 -12.98 -0.03
C ARG A 27 -0.68 -13.05 -1.17
N VAL A 28 0.56 -13.38 -0.85
CA VAL A 28 1.63 -13.58 -1.83
C VAL A 28 1.94 -15.07 -1.94
N ARG A 29 2.51 -15.51 -3.06
CA ARG A 29 2.79 -16.93 -3.30
C ARG A 29 4.13 -17.35 -2.70
N SER A 30 5.08 -16.43 -2.62
CA SER A 30 6.38 -16.66 -1.98
C SER A 30 6.88 -15.46 -1.20
N THR A 31 7.89 -15.72 -0.37
CA THR A 31 8.54 -14.70 0.44
C THR A 31 9.32 -13.70 -0.42
N GLU A 32 10.00 -14.18 -1.47
CA GLU A 32 10.73 -13.35 -2.43
C GLU A 32 9.78 -12.41 -3.18
N GLU A 33 8.59 -12.90 -3.55
CA GLU A 33 7.55 -12.09 -4.18
C GLU A 33 7.07 -11.00 -3.22
N GLY A 34 6.77 -11.36 -1.96
CA GLY A 34 6.37 -10.38 -0.94
C GLY A 34 7.39 -9.28 -0.71
N ARG A 35 8.67 -9.64 -0.59
CA ARG A 35 9.78 -8.67 -0.48
C ARG A 35 9.92 -7.79 -1.72
N ARG A 36 9.77 -8.37 -2.92
CA ARG A 36 9.82 -7.62 -4.18
C ARG A 36 8.69 -6.60 -4.23
N ILE A 37 7.46 -7.02 -3.93
CA ILE A 37 6.30 -6.12 -3.92
C ILE A 37 6.50 -5.00 -2.89
N LEU A 38 7.04 -5.30 -1.70
CA LEU A 38 7.32 -4.29 -0.69
C LEU A 38 8.33 -3.24 -1.17
N LYS A 39 9.34 -3.66 -1.95
CA LYS A 39 10.30 -2.75 -2.61
C LYS A 39 9.64 -1.89 -3.68
N GLU A 40 8.78 -2.47 -4.52
CA GLU A 40 8.03 -1.71 -5.52
C GLU A 40 7.11 -0.68 -4.85
N ILE A 41 6.42 -1.05 -3.77
CA ILE A 41 5.60 -0.12 -2.98
C ILE A 41 6.47 1.02 -2.42
N ALA A 42 7.64 0.69 -1.85
CA ALA A 42 8.57 1.72 -1.35
C ALA A 42 9.06 2.66 -2.46
N SER A 43 9.30 2.14 -3.67
CA SER A 43 9.67 2.95 -4.85
C SER A 43 8.54 3.90 -5.24
N VAL A 44 7.32 3.37 -5.42
CA VAL A 44 6.14 4.17 -5.78
C VAL A 44 5.86 5.26 -4.76
N LEU A 45 5.96 4.95 -3.47
CA LEU A 45 5.81 5.94 -2.40
C LEU A 45 6.92 7.00 -2.44
N SER A 46 8.10 6.70 -2.97
CA SER A 46 9.22 7.65 -3.05
C SER A 46 9.18 8.52 -4.30
N GLU A 47 8.62 8.02 -5.41
CA GLU A 47 8.68 8.65 -6.73
C GLU A 47 7.42 9.46 -7.08
N ASP A 48 6.26 9.14 -6.49
CA ASP A 48 4.99 9.73 -6.92
C ASP A 48 4.66 11.03 -6.15
N ASP A 49 4.70 12.15 -6.88
CA ASP A 49 4.40 13.50 -6.40
C ASP A 49 3.00 13.64 -5.75
N HIS A 50 2.05 12.74 -6.05
CA HIS A 50 0.72 12.74 -5.42
C HIS A 50 0.74 12.31 -3.94
N PHE A 51 1.86 11.75 -3.48
CA PHE A 51 2.05 11.41 -2.08
C PHE A 51 2.69 12.57 -1.30
N VAL A 52 3.21 13.60 -1.97
CA VAL A 52 4.09 14.61 -1.37
C VAL A 52 3.30 15.79 -0.82
N ASP A 53 3.55 16.12 0.45
CA ASP A 53 3.41 17.48 0.98
C ASP A 53 4.84 17.99 1.28
N ALA A 54 5.29 18.93 0.46
CA ALA A 54 6.47 19.79 0.57
C ALA A 54 7.81 19.22 1.14
N SER A 55 8.80 19.10 0.23
CA SER A 55 10.17 19.61 0.43
C SER A 55 11.12 18.99 1.48
N THR A 56 11.06 17.72 1.89
CA THR A 56 12.21 17.13 2.66
C THR A 56 12.29 15.60 2.71
N HIS A 57 11.80 14.86 1.72
CA HIS A 57 11.73 13.40 1.85
C HIS A 57 12.96 12.67 1.26
N LYS A 58 13.70 11.94 2.09
CA LYS A 58 14.88 11.13 1.71
C LYS A 58 14.52 9.71 1.23
N GLY A 59 13.42 9.57 0.50
CA GLY A 59 12.90 8.28 0.04
C GLY A 59 12.33 7.41 1.17
N CYS A 60 11.45 6.48 0.80
CA CYS A 60 10.83 5.54 1.72
C CYS A 60 11.76 4.36 1.97
N GLN A 61 12.14 4.17 3.23
CA GLN A 61 13.00 3.07 3.63
C GLN A 61 12.19 1.92 4.21
N ILE A 62 12.44 0.71 3.72
CA ILE A 62 11.94 -0.52 4.33
C ILE A 62 12.67 -0.73 5.64
N ARG A 63 11.91 -1.00 6.70
CA ARG A 63 12.39 -1.32 8.03
C ARG A 63 12.00 -2.73 8.39
N ARG A 64 12.85 -3.42 9.14
CA ARG A 64 12.51 -4.71 9.73
C ARG A 64 11.61 -4.46 10.95
N GLU A 65 10.37 -4.92 10.90
CA GLU A 65 9.40 -4.80 12.00
C GLU A 65 9.46 -6.02 12.94
N SER A 66 9.85 -7.18 12.41
CA SER A 66 9.94 -8.44 13.18
C SER A 66 10.93 -9.42 12.54
N ALA A 67 11.15 -10.57 13.19
CA ALA A 67 12.00 -11.62 12.65
C ALA A 67 11.54 -12.06 11.23
N HIS A 68 10.23 -12.04 11.01
CA HIS A 68 9.53 -12.48 9.81
C HIS A 68 8.78 -11.35 9.09
N GLY A 69 9.02 -10.10 9.48
CA GLY A 69 8.22 -8.97 9.01
C GLY A 69 9.04 -7.74 8.64
N GLU A 70 8.72 -7.17 7.49
CA GLU A 70 9.32 -5.95 6.95
C GLU A 70 8.21 -4.95 6.62
N SER A 71 8.40 -3.66 6.93
CA SER A 71 7.42 -2.64 6.64
C SER A 71 8.02 -1.36 6.07
N VAL A 72 7.21 -0.65 5.28
CA VAL A 72 7.50 0.70 4.80
C VAL A 72 6.34 1.61 5.19
N CYS A 73 6.66 2.78 5.74
CA CYS A 73 5.69 3.75 6.24
C CYS A 73 6.05 5.14 5.73
N CYS A 74 5.22 5.69 4.83
CA CYS A 74 5.38 7.02 4.25
C CYS A 74 4.03 7.59 3.82
N TYR A 75 3.89 8.92 3.87
CA TYR A 75 2.77 9.63 3.25
C TYR A 75 1.38 9.08 3.64
N ASN A 76 1.30 8.69 4.91
CA ASN A 76 0.15 8.06 5.57
C ASN A 76 -0.26 6.70 4.99
N VAL A 77 0.65 6.06 4.26
CA VAL A 77 0.57 4.67 3.84
C VAL A 77 1.55 3.85 4.67
N ARG A 78 1.06 2.74 5.20
CA ARG A 78 1.86 1.69 5.81
C ARG A 78 1.66 0.41 5.01
N ALA A 79 2.74 -0.19 4.53
CA ALA A 79 2.73 -1.53 3.96
C ALA A 79 3.61 -2.43 4.84
N LEU A 80 3.05 -3.52 5.32
CA LEU A 80 3.72 -4.53 6.14
C LEU A 80 3.69 -5.86 5.38
N PHE A 81 4.85 -6.44 5.14
CA PHE A 81 5.00 -7.82 4.74
C PHE A 81 5.25 -8.67 5.97
N ASP A 82 4.54 -9.79 6.10
CA ASP A 82 4.76 -10.80 7.14
C ASP A 82 4.75 -12.20 6.50
N GLU A 83 5.72 -13.02 6.85
CA GLU A 83 5.88 -14.39 6.36
C GLU A 83 4.94 -15.39 7.04
N LEU A 84 4.41 -15.07 8.23
CA LEU A 84 3.66 -16.01 9.07
C LEU A 84 2.18 -15.61 9.27
N PRO A 85 1.26 -16.59 9.43
CA PRO A 85 1.42 -18.04 9.20
C PRO A 85 1.47 -18.40 7.70
N THR A 86 1.12 -17.44 6.84
CA THR A 86 1.25 -17.51 5.38
C THR A 86 1.78 -16.17 4.90
N PRO A 87 2.65 -16.13 3.89
CA PRO A 87 3.26 -14.88 3.45
C PRO A 87 2.18 -13.95 2.90
N HIS A 88 2.09 -12.75 3.45
CA HIS A 88 1.06 -11.77 3.11
C HIS A 88 1.53 -10.34 3.32
N LEU A 89 0.90 -9.43 2.57
CA LEU A 89 1.07 -8.00 2.66
C LEU A 89 -0.19 -7.38 3.25
N VAL A 90 -0.01 -6.48 4.20
CA VAL A 90 -1.05 -5.65 4.79
C VAL A 90 -0.73 -4.20 4.46
N LEU A 91 -1.57 -3.58 3.65
CA LEU A 91 -1.51 -2.16 3.36
C LEU A 91 -2.58 -1.43 4.15
N GLU A 92 -2.23 -0.31 4.73
CA GLU A 92 -3.10 0.57 5.48
C GLU A 92 -2.85 2.02 5.06
N ILE A 93 -3.92 2.74 4.75
CA ILE A 93 -3.89 4.17 4.46
C ILE A 93 -4.63 4.87 5.58
N THR A 94 -3.95 5.77 6.26
CA THR A 94 -4.49 6.57 7.35
C THR A 94 -4.76 7.97 6.83
N PRO A 95 -5.97 8.53 6.97
CA PRO A 95 -6.21 9.91 6.57
C PRO A 95 -5.39 10.85 7.45
N PHE A 96 -4.76 11.86 6.84
CA PHE A 96 -4.04 12.92 7.54
C PHE A 96 -4.36 14.28 6.90
N PRO A 97 -4.69 15.32 7.67
CA PRO A 97 -4.93 15.31 9.13
C PRO A 97 -6.07 14.35 9.52
N ALA A 98 -6.10 13.92 10.79
CA ALA A 98 -7.04 12.90 11.26
C ALA A 98 -8.49 13.29 10.92
N GLY A 99 -9.22 12.40 10.25
CA GLY A 99 -10.55 12.69 9.73
C GLY A 99 -11.13 11.56 8.91
N HIS A 100 -12.04 11.91 8.00
CA HIS A 100 -12.65 10.95 7.08
C HIS A 100 -11.72 10.65 5.90
N LEU A 101 -11.83 9.44 5.36
CA LEU A 101 -11.15 9.07 4.11
C LEU A 101 -11.61 10.00 2.99
N THR A 102 -10.63 10.64 2.34
CA THR A 102 -10.81 11.56 1.23
C THR A 102 -10.66 10.84 -0.10
N ASP A 103 -11.09 11.48 -1.21
CA ASP A 103 -10.85 10.96 -2.57
C ASP A 103 -9.36 10.70 -2.83
N ASN A 104 -8.47 11.50 -2.22
CA ASN A 104 -7.02 11.31 -2.34
C ASN A 104 -6.57 9.97 -1.73
N ASP A 105 -7.12 9.57 -0.60
CA ASP A 105 -6.79 8.30 0.05
C ASP A 105 -7.24 7.11 -0.82
N TYR A 106 -8.39 7.23 -1.49
CA TYR A 106 -8.83 6.23 -2.47
C TYR A 106 -7.95 6.20 -3.71
N ARG A 107 -7.47 7.35 -4.22
CA ARG A 107 -6.50 7.38 -5.33
C ARG A 107 -5.19 6.70 -4.97
N LYS A 108 -4.68 6.92 -3.75
CA LYS A 108 -3.51 6.19 -3.22
C LYS A 108 -3.77 4.69 -3.18
N ALA A 109 -4.95 4.27 -2.74
CA ALA A 109 -5.37 2.86 -2.73
C ALA A 109 -5.37 2.25 -4.14
N GLU A 110 -5.85 2.98 -5.14
CA GLU A 110 -5.85 2.53 -6.53
C GLU A 110 -4.44 2.32 -7.08
N ARG A 111 -3.52 3.27 -6.83
CA ARG A 111 -2.11 3.15 -7.23
C ARG A 111 -1.46 1.92 -6.60
N LEU A 112 -1.68 1.71 -5.30
CA LEU A 112 -1.14 0.55 -4.60
C LEU A 112 -1.74 -0.77 -5.11
N GLU A 113 -3.05 -0.80 -5.42
CA GLU A 113 -3.66 -2.00 -6.00
C GLU A 113 -3.13 -2.30 -7.40
N MET A 114 -2.74 -1.29 -8.20
CA MET A 114 -2.05 -1.53 -9.48
C MET A 114 -0.72 -2.24 -9.29
N VAL A 115 0.09 -1.84 -8.30
CA VAL A 115 1.36 -2.52 -7.96
C VAL A 115 1.10 -3.99 -7.62
N LEU A 116 0.11 -4.25 -6.76
CA LEU A 116 -0.28 -5.62 -6.36
C LEU A 116 -0.76 -6.47 -7.53
N ARG A 117 -1.47 -5.89 -8.50
CA ARG A 117 -1.94 -6.61 -9.70
C ARG A 117 -0.82 -6.91 -10.67
N LEU A 118 0.07 -5.95 -10.91
CA LEU A 118 1.21 -6.13 -11.81
C LEU A 118 2.16 -7.21 -11.27
N SER A 119 2.34 -7.27 -9.96
CA SER A 119 3.12 -8.34 -9.33
C SER A 119 2.44 -9.71 -9.40
N ALA A 120 1.11 -9.77 -9.36
CA ALA A 120 0.34 -11.03 -9.45
C ALA A 120 0.35 -11.66 -10.86
N SER A 121 0.62 -10.86 -11.89
CA SER A 121 0.63 -11.27 -13.30
C SER A 121 1.99 -11.73 -13.81
N ILE A 122 3.03 -11.66 -12.98
CA ILE A 122 4.38 -12.18 -13.24
C ILE A 122 4.53 -13.54 -12.55
#